data_AF-A0A7R8D2F8-F1
#
_entry.id   AF-A0A7R8D2F8-F1
#
_cell.length_a   1.000
_cell.length_b   1.000
_cell.length_c   1.000
_cell.angle_alpha   90.00
_cell.angle_beta   90.00
_cell.angle_gamma   90.00
#
_symmetry.space_group_name_H-M   'P 1'
#
loop_
_entity.id
_entity.type
_entity.pdbx_description
1 polymer ?
#
loop_
_entity_poly.entity_id
_entity_poly.type
_entity_poly.pdbx_seq_one_letter_code
_entity_poly.pdbx_strand_id
1 'polypeptide(L)'
;MTIVFNKRLPYRSLTEFFTLTIKGNPKNKKTYSVEFIFLKQNFTPLQGIKAEEAMRLVKINECQMEQVSMVSITLFSNVFEGLGTLQCQVSSKLDESVQPLISPSHRIPVALQPKVKGKLDILVGNGVIVPIIPKL
;
A
#
# COMPACT_ATOMS: atom_id res chain seq x y z
N MET A 1 -22.19 -19.05 31.41
CA MET A 1 -21.46 -20.25 30.96
C MET A 1 -20.32 -20.49 31.93
N THR A 2 -20.45 -21.45 32.84
CA THR A 2 -19.54 -21.65 33.97
C THR A 2 -18.50 -22.70 33.60
N ILE A 3 -17.26 -22.28 33.35
CA ILE A 3 -16.13 -23.20 33.19
C ILE A 3 -15.70 -23.60 34.60
N VAL A 4 -15.97 -24.85 35.00
CA VAL A 4 -15.62 -25.35 36.33
C VAL A 4 -14.13 -25.73 36.35
N PHE A 5 -13.32 -24.93 37.03
CA PHE A 5 -11.89 -25.18 37.23
C PHE A 5 -11.70 -26.28 38.29
N ASN A 6 -11.46 -27.50 37.83
CA ASN A 6 -11.18 -28.63 38.70
C ASN A 6 -9.68 -28.69 39.00
N LYS A 7 -9.30 -28.08 40.14
CA LYS A 7 -8.06 -28.16 40.94
C LYS A 7 -7.48 -26.78 41.26
N ARG A 8 -7.30 -26.51 42.56
CA ARG A 8 -6.51 -25.38 43.07
C ARG A 8 -5.06 -25.57 42.59
N LEU A 9 -4.60 -24.73 41.68
CA LEU A 9 -3.20 -24.71 41.23
C LEU A 9 -2.35 -23.84 42.17
N PRO A 10 -1.17 -24.29 42.62
CA PRO A 10 -0.31 -23.52 43.50
C PRO A 10 0.43 -22.43 42.70
N TYR A 11 0.11 -21.16 42.96
CA TYR A 11 0.73 -19.99 42.31
C TYR A 11 2.18 -19.78 42.77
N ARG A 12 3.20 -19.97 41.91
CA ARG A 12 4.60 -19.62 42.27
C ARG A 12 5.45 -18.91 41.21
N SER A 13 4.98 -18.60 40.01
CA SER A 13 5.75 -17.79 39.04
C SER A 13 4.88 -16.83 38.21
N LEU A 14 5.49 -15.76 37.70
CA LEU A 14 4.80 -14.64 37.00
C LEU A 14 4.25 -15.01 35.62
N THR A 15 4.67 -16.14 35.05
CA THR A 15 4.14 -16.71 33.81
C THR A 15 4.25 -18.23 33.90
N GLU A 16 3.17 -18.90 34.29
CA GLU A 16 3.13 -20.37 34.36
C GLU A 16 2.32 -20.91 33.17
N PHE A 17 2.92 -21.87 32.45
CA PHE A 17 2.28 -22.59 31.36
C PHE A 17 1.50 -23.77 31.94
N PHE A 18 0.20 -23.84 31.66
CA PHE A 18 -0.63 -24.97 32.09
C PHE A 18 -1.39 -25.56 30.90
N THR A 19 -1.30 -26.87 30.74
CA THR A 19 -2.11 -27.61 29.78
C THR A 19 -3.49 -27.88 30.40
N LEU A 20 -4.55 -27.35 29.80
CA LEU A 20 -5.91 -27.64 30.23
C LEU A 20 -6.64 -28.48 29.19
N THR A 21 -7.32 -29.51 29.66
CA THR A 21 -8.20 -30.34 28.84
C THR A 21 -9.62 -29.79 28.91
N ILE A 22 -10.08 -29.17 27.83
CA ILE A 22 -11.47 -28.75 27.64
C ILE A 22 -12.29 -29.98 27.28
N LYS A 23 -13.07 -30.48 28.24
CA LYS A 23 -14.03 -31.56 28.02
C LYS A 23 -15.25 -31.01 27.27
N GLY A 24 -15.37 -31.38 26.00
CA GLY A 24 -16.53 -31.10 25.15
C GLY A 24 -16.68 -29.62 24.75
N ASN A 25 -16.13 -29.27 23.60
CA ASN A 25 -16.43 -27.99 22.95
C ASN A 25 -17.92 -27.98 22.50
N PRO A 26 -18.75 -27.03 22.94
CA PRO A 26 -20.17 -27.01 22.60
C PRO A 26 -20.45 -26.90 21.09
N LYS A 27 -19.50 -26.35 20.31
CA LYS A 27 -19.63 -26.22 18.85
C LYS A 27 -19.49 -27.55 18.11
N ASN A 28 -18.68 -28.49 18.61
CA ASN A 28 -18.35 -29.72 17.87
C ASN A 28 -18.32 -31.00 18.71
N LYS A 29 -18.66 -30.91 20.01
CA LYS A 29 -18.69 -31.97 21.02
C LYS A 29 -17.37 -32.73 21.22
N LYS A 30 -16.26 -32.24 20.67
CA LYS A 30 -14.93 -32.87 20.81
C LYS A 30 -14.18 -32.32 22.02
N THR A 31 -13.34 -33.16 22.61
CA THR A 31 -12.49 -32.82 23.75
C THR A 31 -11.11 -32.40 23.23
N TYR A 32 -10.61 -31.27 23.71
CA TYR A 32 -9.34 -30.70 23.28
C TYR A 32 -8.42 -30.49 24.47
N SER A 33 -7.17 -30.92 24.36
CA SER A 33 -6.11 -30.55 25.30
C SER A 33 -5.34 -29.39 24.68
N VAL A 34 -5.46 -28.21 25.28
CA VAL A 34 -4.87 -26.97 24.77
C VAL A 34 -4.02 -26.35 25.87
N GLU A 35 -2.84 -25.86 25.50
CA GLU A 35 -1.97 -25.10 26.39
C GLU A 35 -2.49 -23.67 26.54
N PHE A 36 -2.70 -23.25 27.79
CA PHE A 36 -3.08 -21.89 28.12
C PHE A 36 -1.95 -21.18 28.86
N ILE A 37 -1.80 -19.89 28.56
CA ILE A 37 -0.88 -18.99 29.24
C ILE A 37 -1.72 -18.17 30.22
N PHE A 38 -1.49 -18.35 31.52
CA PHE A 38 -2.17 -17.58 32.54
C PHE A 38 -1.31 -16.38 32.94
N LEU A 39 -1.89 -15.18 32.80
CA LEU A 39 -1.30 -13.95 33.32
C LEU A 39 -1.83 -13.73 34.74
N LYS A 40 -0.97 -13.27 35.65
CA LYS A 40 -1.26 -13.12 37.10
C LYS A 40 -2.41 -12.13 37.43
N GLN A 41 -2.89 -11.37 36.45
CA GLN A 41 -3.98 -10.40 36.61
C GLN A 41 -5.31 -11.00 36.11
N ASN A 42 -6.45 -10.56 36.66
CA ASN A 42 -7.80 -11.08 36.36
C ASN A 42 -8.29 -10.68 34.95
N PHE A 43 -7.59 -11.10 33.90
CA PHE A 43 -8.02 -10.92 32.52
C PHE A 43 -8.72 -12.17 32.00
N THR A 44 -9.59 -11.99 31.01
CA THR A 44 -10.13 -13.10 30.23
C THR A 44 -8.96 -13.86 29.60
N PRO A 45 -8.86 -15.19 29.79
CA PRO A 45 -7.76 -15.96 29.23
C PRO A 45 -7.76 -15.84 27.70
N LEU A 46 -6.66 -15.32 27.14
CA LEU A 46 -6.50 -15.17 25.70
C LEU A 46 -6.27 -16.56 25.10
N GLN A 47 -7.06 -16.93 24.09
CA GLN A 47 -6.81 -18.14 23.33
C GLN A 47 -5.69 -17.89 22.32
N GLY A 48 -4.69 -18.76 22.28
CA GLY A 48 -3.64 -18.68 21.28
C GLY A 48 -4.18 -19.06 19.90
N ILE A 49 -3.61 -18.46 18.85
CA ILE A 49 -4.00 -18.71 17.44
C ILE A 49 -4.02 -20.21 17.10
N LYS A 50 -3.01 -20.98 17.56
CA LYS A 50 -2.95 -22.44 17.38
C LYS A 50 -4.17 -23.16 17.96
N ALA A 51 -4.68 -22.68 19.09
CA ALA A 51 -5.86 -23.24 19.73
C ALA A 51 -7.14 -22.90 18.96
N GLU A 52 -7.28 -21.65 18.52
CA GLU A 52 -8.43 -21.19 17.74
C GLU A 52 -8.53 -21.92 16.39
N GLU A 53 -7.39 -22.17 15.74
CA GLU A 53 -7.31 -22.96 14.51
C GLU A 53 -7.67 -24.43 14.78
N ALA A 54 -7.09 -25.06 15.81
CA ALA A 54 -7.40 -26.44 16.20
C ALA A 54 -8.88 -26.63 16.58
N MET A 55 -9.50 -25.61 17.18
CA MET A 55 -10.93 -25.58 17.51
C MET A 55 -11.82 -25.16 16.33
N ARG A 56 -11.25 -24.84 15.16
CA ARG A 56 -11.95 -24.33 13.97
C ARG A 56 -12.84 -23.12 14.28
N LEU A 57 -12.35 -22.22 15.13
CA LEU A 57 -12.98 -20.93 15.41
C LEU A 57 -12.58 -19.90 14.36
N VAL A 58 -11.32 -19.93 13.93
CA VAL A 58 -10.76 -19.10 12.86
C VAL A 58 -10.24 -20.03 11.76
N LYS A 59 -10.44 -19.65 10.50
CA LYS A 59 -9.85 -20.33 9.33
C LYS A 59 -8.95 -19.31 8.64
N ILE A 60 -7.64 -19.53 8.69
CA ILE A 60 -6.69 -18.72 7.95
C ILE A 60 -6.76 -19.21 6.49
N ASN A 61 -7.40 -18.43 5.62
CA ASN A 61 -7.37 -18.69 4.18
C ASN A 61 -6.03 -18.16 3.64
N GLU A 62 -4.99 -19.01 3.67
CA GLU A 62 -3.66 -18.66 3.15
C GLU A 62 -3.68 -18.34 1.64
N CYS A 63 -4.69 -18.83 0.91
CA CYS A 63 -4.74 -18.76 -0.55
C CYS A 63 -5.33 -17.46 -1.14
N GLN A 64 -5.81 -16.51 -0.33
CA GLN A 64 -6.46 -15.27 -0.83
C GLN A 64 -5.68 -13.99 -0.52
N MET A 65 -4.49 -14.12 0.06
CA MET A 65 -3.63 -12.97 0.30
C MET A 65 -2.61 -12.89 -0.83
N GLU A 66 -2.94 -12.16 -1.91
CA GLU A 66 -1.88 -11.61 -2.76
C GLU A 66 -1.10 -10.62 -1.90
N GLN A 67 0.09 -11.03 -1.46
CA GLN A 67 1.02 -10.10 -0.86
C GLN A 67 1.36 -9.07 -1.93
N VAL A 68 0.89 -7.83 -1.78
CA VAL A 68 1.31 -6.67 -2.59
C VAL A 68 2.74 -6.28 -2.18
N SER A 69 3.65 -7.26 -2.15
CA SER A 69 5.08 -7.03 -2.03
C SER A 69 5.62 -7.06 -3.43
N MET A 70 5.87 -5.86 -3.97
CA MET A 70 6.53 -5.63 -5.24
C MET A 70 5.62 -5.76 -6.46
N VAL A 71 4.88 -4.68 -6.77
CA VAL A 71 4.49 -4.41 -8.15
C VAL A 71 5.79 -4.30 -8.94
N SER A 72 6.12 -5.32 -9.73
CA SER A 72 7.34 -5.34 -10.55
C SER A 72 7.25 -4.18 -11.54
N ILE A 73 8.03 -3.13 -11.34
CA ILE A 73 8.10 -1.93 -12.19
C ILE A 73 8.33 -2.30 -13.66
N THR A 74 8.96 -3.45 -13.90
CA THR A 74 9.14 -4.07 -15.22
C THR A 74 7.84 -4.37 -15.96
N LEU A 75 6.74 -4.68 -15.26
CA LEU A 75 5.44 -4.98 -15.86
C LEU A 75 4.73 -3.72 -16.38
N PHE A 76 5.09 -2.54 -15.86
CA PHE A 76 4.49 -1.25 -16.21
C PHE A 76 5.57 -0.22 -16.60
N SER A 77 6.68 -0.67 -17.19
CA SER A 77 7.81 0.22 -17.54
C SER A 77 7.37 1.39 -18.40
N ASN A 78 6.42 1.15 -19.31
CA ASN A 78 5.79 2.16 -20.16
C ASN A 78 5.07 3.29 -19.41
N VAL A 79 4.64 3.09 -18.15
CA VAL A 79 4.04 4.14 -17.31
C VAL A 79 5.11 5.01 -16.66
N PHE A 80 6.30 4.45 -16.44
CA PHE A 80 7.41 5.11 -15.73
C PHE A 80 8.50 5.63 -16.66
N GLU A 81 8.46 5.30 -17.95
CA GLU A 81 9.46 5.67 -18.95
C GLU A 81 8.85 6.57 -20.04
N GLY A 82 9.62 7.58 -20.47
CA GLY A 82 9.22 8.53 -21.51
C GLY A 82 8.43 9.74 -21.00
N LEU A 83 7.88 10.53 -21.93
CA LEU A 83 7.10 11.75 -21.61
C LEU A 83 5.61 11.47 -21.39
N GLY A 84 5.10 10.37 -21.93
CA GLY A 84 3.66 10.08 -22.01
C GLY A 84 2.92 11.05 -22.95
N THR A 85 1.73 10.64 -23.41
CA THR A 85 0.85 11.49 -24.22
C THR A 85 -0.59 11.34 -23.75
N LEU A 86 -1.29 12.46 -23.58
CA LEU A 86 -2.74 12.43 -23.34
C LEU A 86 -3.45 12.32 -24.70
N GLN A 87 -4.33 11.34 -24.86
CA GLN A 87 -5.11 11.14 -26.11
C GLN A 87 -6.25 12.17 -26.29
N CYS A 88 -6.24 13.27 -25.54
CA CYS A 88 -7.27 14.29 -25.59
C CYS A 88 -6.78 15.50 -26.40
N GLN A 89 -7.60 15.95 -27.34
CA GLN A 89 -7.35 17.20 -28.06
C GLN A 89 -7.86 18.39 -27.24
N VAL A 90 -6.93 19.24 -26.80
CA VAL A 90 -7.27 20.46 -26.06
C VAL A 90 -7.56 21.57 -27.06
N SER A 91 -8.76 22.15 -27.00
CA SER A 91 -9.11 23.38 -27.73
C SER A 91 -9.23 24.54 -26.75
N SER A 92 -8.38 25.55 -26.92
CA SER A 92 -8.45 26.80 -26.16
C SER A 92 -9.21 27.84 -26.99
N LYS A 93 -10.30 28.39 -26.44
CA LYS A 93 -11.04 29.50 -27.05
C LYS A 93 -10.50 30.81 -26.48
N LEU A 94 -10.17 31.74 -27.36
CA LEU A 94 -9.80 33.11 -26.98
C LEU A 94 -11.07 33.97 -26.90
N ASP A 95 -11.07 34.95 -26.01
CA ASP A 95 -12.04 36.04 -26.05
C ASP A 95 -11.78 36.89 -27.32
N GLU A 96 -12.82 37.13 -28.11
CA GLU A 96 -12.76 37.83 -29.38
C GLU A 96 -12.37 39.32 -29.22
N SER A 97 -12.53 39.88 -28.02
CA SER A 97 -12.13 41.26 -27.72
C SER A 97 -10.63 41.45 -27.50
N VAL A 98 -9.86 40.37 -27.39
CA VAL A 98 -8.44 40.41 -27.02
C VAL A 98 -7.54 40.46 -28.25
N GLN A 99 -6.65 41.44 -28.30
CA GLN A 99 -5.66 41.58 -29.37
C GLN A 99 -4.37 40.81 -29.06
N PRO A 100 -3.74 40.17 -30.07
CA PRO A 100 -2.47 39.49 -29.88
C PRO A 100 -1.35 40.49 -29.58
N LEU A 101 -0.59 40.25 -28.51
CA LEU A 101 0.56 41.07 -28.11
C LEU A 101 1.86 40.30 -28.36
N ILE A 102 2.75 40.87 -29.19
CA ILE A 102 4.11 40.36 -29.36
C ILE A 102 5.02 41.06 -28.36
N SER A 103 5.47 40.33 -27.35
CA SER A 103 6.47 40.83 -26.39
C SER A 103 7.90 40.57 -26.89
N PRO A 104 8.86 41.48 -26.62
CA PRO A 104 10.25 41.28 -27.00
C PRO A 104 10.87 40.12 -26.21
N SER A 105 11.78 39.37 -26.85
CA SER A 105 12.48 38.28 -26.18
C SER A 105 13.43 38.80 -25.10
N HIS A 106 13.40 38.17 -23.93
CA HIS A 106 14.34 38.49 -22.85
C HIS A 106 15.72 37.87 -23.11
N ARG A 107 16.78 38.61 -22.77
CA ARG A 107 18.17 38.13 -22.93
C ARG A 107 18.49 37.05 -21.91
N ILE A 108 19.08 35.96 -22.37
CA ILE A 108 19.58 34.87 -21.52
C ILE A 108 21.07 35.11 -21.24
N PRO A 109 21.54 35.00 -19.98
CA PRO A 109 22.96 35.09 -19.65
C PRO A 109 23.79 34.12 -20.49
N VAL A 110 24.96 34.56 -20.97
CA VAL A 110 25.82 33.80 -21.90
C VAL A 110 26.14 32.39 -21.37
N ALA A 111 26.40 32.26 -20.08
CA ALA A 111 26.69 30.98 -19.43
C ALA A 111 25.53 29.97 -19.51
N LEU A 112 24.28 30.43 -19.61
CA LEU A 112 23.09 29.58 -19.65
C LEU A 112 22.60 29.26 -21.06
N GLN A 113 23.00 30.05 -22.06
CA GLN A 113 22.64 29.83 -23.46
C GLN A 113 22.88 28.40 -23.96
N PRO A 114 24.04 27.75 -23.74
CA PRO A 114 24.25 26.38 -24.23
C PRO A 114 23.31 25.37 -23.56
N LYS A 115 23.05 25.55 -22.25
CA LYS A 115 22.15 24.68 -21.49
C LYS A 115 20.71 24.81 -21.95
N VAL A 116 20.24 26.04 -22.17
CA VAL A 116 18.88 26.31 -22.65
C VAL A 116 18.71 25.77 -24.07
N LYS A 117 19.67 26.05 -24.97
CA LYS A 117 19.64 25.54 -26.33
C LYS A 117 19.57 24.01 -26.36
N GLY A 118 20.45 23.32 -25.62
CA GLY A 118 20.44 21.86 -25.57
C GLY A 118 19.10 21.29 -25.08
N LYS A 119 18.44 21.96 -24.12
CA LYS A 119 17.12 21.50 -23.66
C LYS A 119 16.02 21.75 -24.69
N LEU A 120 16.06 22.88 -25.39
CA LEU A 120 15.13 23.17 -26.50
C LEU A 120 15.29 22.16 -27.63
N ASP A 121 16.54 21.84 -28.01
CA ASP A 121 16.84 20.86 -29.05
C ASP A 121 16.28 19.46 -28.69
N ILE A 122 16.39 19.05 -27.42
CA ILE A 122 15.77 17.80 -26.91
C ILE A 122 14.24 17.85 -27.02
N LEU A 123 13.62 18.97 -26.66
CA LEU A 123 12.15 19.10 -26.71
C LEU A 123 11.63 19.09 -28.16
N VAL A 124 12.37 19.70 -29.09
CA VAL A 124 12.09 19.63 -30.52
C VAL A 124 12.28 18.20 -31.03
N GLY A 125 13.38 17.53 -30.66
CA GLY A 125 13.64 16.14 -31.03
C GLY A 125 12.58 15.16 -30.50
N ASN A 126 12.00 15.45 -29.34
CA ASN A 126 10.92 14.66 -28.74
C ASN A 126 9.51 15.07 -29.27
N GLY A 127 9.41 16.04 -30.18
CA GLY A 127 8.14 16.50 -30.76
C GLY A 127 7.24 17.27 -29.78
N VAL A 128 7.77 17.74 -28.65
CA VAL A 128 7.00 18.49 -27.64
C VAL A 128 6.74 19.92 -28.09
N ILE A 129 7.71 20.54 -28.77
CA ILE A 129 7.61 21.89 -29.32
C ILE A 129 8.05 21.90 -30.78
N VAL A 130 7.52 22.84 -31.54
CA VAL A 130 7.87 23.02 -32.96
C VAL A 130 8.26 24.50 -33.16
N PRO A 131 9.37 24.78 -33.87
CA PRO A 131 9.72 26.15 -34.21
C PRO A 131 8.66 26.76 -35.14
N ILE A 132 8.15 27.92 -34.76
CA ILE A 132 7.21 28.71 -35.55
C ILE A 132 7.83 30.05 -35.92
N ILE A 133 7.43 30.58 -37.07
CA ILE A 133 7.75 31.93 -37.50
C ILE A 133 6.51 32.78 -37.18
N PRO A 134 6.61 33.82 -36.34
CA PRO A 134 5.49 34.72 -36.11
C PRO A 134 5.09 35.39 -37.42
N LYS A 135 3.80 35.34 -37.77
CA LYS A 135 3.27 36.19 -38.84
C LYS A 135 3.08 37.58 -38.27
N LEU A 136 3.81 38.55 -38.83
CA LEU A 136 3.67 39.98 -38.57
C LEU A 136 2.41 40.52 -39.25
#